data_AF-A0A2D7AST5-F1
#
_entry.id   AF-A0A2D7AST5-F1
#
_cell.length_a   1.000
_cell.length_b   1.000
_cell.length_c   1.000
_cell.angle_alpha   90.00
_cell.angle_beta   90.00
_cell.angle_gamma   90.00
#
_symmetry.space_group_name_H-M   'P 1'
#
loop_
_entity.id
_entity.type
_entity.pdbx_description
1 polymer ?
#
loop_
_entity_poly.entity_id
_entity_poly.type
_entity_poly.pdbx_seq_one_letter_code
_entity_poly.pdbx_strand_id
1 'polypeptide(L)'
;MVEIVCPHCEGEIELPDGEYGEFSCPLCEEDFIWEDESGHGDVSFIESENIELSYKLAAIAVIIVIFLIVMVIGSAISSIEETDTTTWPVEQVEIVEISNEGRCCGESQSYYRVEIKFPYDGNERSTTLKCNAERDAEAYVEDNPVGTTIDIRVNPVKGESPFFEIEGGCPSPEYTTTEIVSSAACFGLIIVIIGFEKISEVIRSKRQG
;
A
#
# COMPACT_ATOMS: atom_id res chain seq x y z
N MET A 1 -23.49 49.39 43.67
CA MET A 1 -24.32 48.25 43.30
C MET A 1 -24.61 48.39 41.82
N VAL A 2 -24.50 47.30 41.06
CA VAL A 2 -24.76 47.28 39.61
C VAL A 2 -26.10 46.59 39.38
N GLU A 3 -26.99 47.28 38.67
CA GLU A 3 -28.26 46.72 38.21
C GLU A 3 -27.97 45.86 36.97
N ILE A 4 -28.22 44.56 37.06
CA ILE A 4 -28.05 43.62 35.96
C ILE A 4 -29.35 42.89 35.70
N VAL A 5 -29.51 42.38 34.48
CA VAL A 5 -30.67 41.56 34.11
C VAL A 5 -30.28 40.10 34.25
N CYS A 6 -31.06 39.34 35.02
CA CYS A 6 -30.85 37.91 35.16
C CYS A 6 -31.03 37.21 33.79
N PRO A 7 -30.07 36.40 33.32
CA PRO A 7 -30.17 35.74 32.01
C PRO A 7 -31.24 34.63 31.95
N HIS A 8 -31.77 34.20 33.09
CA HIS A 8 -32.75 33.12 33.19
C HIS A 8 -34.19 33.60 33.20
N CYS A 9 -34.47 34.72 33.90
CA CYS A 9 -35.83 35.21 34.09
C CYS A 9 -36.06 36.65 33.59
N GLU A 10 -35.03 37.26 33.00
CA GLU A 10 -35.06 38.65 32.49
C GLU A 10 -35.46 39.69 33.55
N GLY A 11 -35.35 39.33 34.83
CA GLY A 11 -35.63 40.21 35.96
C GLY A 11 -34.41 41.04 36.34
N GLU A 12 -34.63 42.32 36.63
CA GLU A 12 -33.59 43.23 37.10
C GLU A 12 -33.22 42.91 38.56
N ILE A 13 -31.93 42.75 38.82
CA ILE A 13 -31.36 42.42 40.14
C ILE A 13 -30.14 43.32 40.42
N GLU A 14 -29.93 43.65 41.69
CA GLU A 14 -28.81 44.48 42.14
C GLU A 14 -27.69 43.61 42.71
N LEU A 15 -26.48 43.68 42.13
CA LEU A 15 -25.28 43.02 42.66
C LEU A 15 -24.30 44.02 43.30
N PRO A 16 -23.46 43.58 44.25
CA PRO A 16 -22.35 44.40 44.77
C PRO A 16 -21.37 44.81 43.66
N ASP A 17 -20.86 46.04 43.70
CA ASP A 17 -19.89 46.51 42.69
C ASP A 17 -18.57 45.75 42.81
N GLY A 18 -18.05 45.27 41.67
CA GLY A 18 -16.71 44.67 41.59
C GLY A 18 -16.61 43.24 42.10
N GLU A 19 -17.74 42.55 42.33
CA GLU A 19 -17.76 41.10 42.53
C GLU A 19 -18.10 40.39 41.22
N TYR A 20 -17.32 39.35 40.90
CA TYR A 20 -17.45 38.51 39.72
C TYR A 20 -17.44 37.06 40.17
N GLY A 21 -18.27 36.22 39.55
CA GLY A 21 -18.42 34.82 39.94
C GLY A 21 -19.84 34.30 39.79
N GLU A 22 -20.13 33.21 40.50
CA GLU A 22 -21.43 32.55 40.51
C GLU A 22 -22.34 33.20 41.55
N PHE A 23 -23.52 33.65 41.11
CA PHE A 23 -24.56 34.25 41.94
C PHE A 23 -25.88 33.51 41.73
N SER A 24 -26.61 33.29 42.82
CA SER A 24 -27.99 32.80 42.74
C SER A 24 -28.94 33.97 42.52
N CYS A 25 -29.79 33.89 41.50
CA CYS A 25 -30.82 34.89 41.26
C CYS A 25 -31.91 34.80 42.36
N PRO A 26 -32.24 35.90 43.06
CA PRO A 26 -33.29 35.89 44.09
C PRO A 26 -34.71 35.77 43.52
N LEU A 27 -34.90 35.92 42.21
CA LEU A 27 -36.21 35.87 41.55
C LEU A 27 -36.58 34.49 41.03
N CYS A 28 -35.61 33.72 40.51
CA CYS A 28 -35.83 32.38 39.97
C CYS A 28 -35.06 31.27 40.69
N GLU A 29 -34.22 31.62 41.68
CA GLU A 29 -33.38 30.69 42.45
C GLU A 29 -32.37 29.90 41.59
N GLU A 30 -32.14 30.33 40.34
CA GLU A 30 -31.15 29.73 39.45
C GLU A 30 -29.80 30.45 39.55
N ASP A 31 -28.73 29.66 39.53
CA ASP A 31 -27.35 30.13 39.59
C ASP A 31 -26.88 30.58 38.21
N PHE A 32 -26.23 31.75 38.13
CA PHE A 32 -25.67 32.31 36.91
C PHE A 32 -24.31 32.94 37.17
N ILE A 33 -23.49 33.09 36.13
CA ILE A 33 -22.14 33.65 36.22
C ILE A 33 -22.16 35.10 35.76
N TRP A 34 -21.59 36.00 36.56
CA TRP A 34 -21.41 37.42 36.23
C TRP A 34 -19.92 37.74 36.06
N GLU A 35 -19.53 38.26 34.90
CA GLU A 35 -18.16 38.66 34.54
C GLU A 35 -18.11 40.16 34.18
N ASP A 36 -16.95 40.80 34.39
CA ASP A 36 -16.75 42.22 34.10
C ASP A 36 -16.79 42.50 32.59
N GLU A 37 -17.73 43.34 32.15
CA GLU A 37 -17.72 43.85 30.77
C GLU A 37 -16.67 44.97 30.54
N SER A 38 -15.96 45.41 31.59
CA SER A 38 -14.99 46.50 31.57
C SER A 38 -13.53 46.05 31.73
N GLY A 39 -13.13 45.07 30.93
CA GLY A 39 -11.73 44.78 30.71
C GLY A 39 -11.55 44.03 29.41
N HIS A 40 -10.81 44.62 28.46
CA HIS A 40 -10.14 43.86 27.40
C HIS A 40 -9.15 42.87 28.05
N GLY A 41 -9.66 41.81 28.66
CA GLY A 41 -8.93 40.59 28.91
C GLY A 41 -9.04 39.78 27.64
N ASP A 42 -7.90 39.53 27.02
CA ASP A 42 -7.75 38.59 25.90
C ASP A 42 -8.30 37.21 26.30
N VAL A 43 -9.61 37.02 26.17
CA VAL A 43 -10.16 35.70 25.87
C VAL A 43 -9.74 35.50 24.43
N SER A 44 -8.61 34.82 24.24
CA SER A 44 -8.29 34.23 22.96
C SER A 44 -9.47 33.32 22.59
N PHE A 45 -10.42 33.87 21.83
CA PHE A 45 -11.08 33.13 20.79
C PHE A 45 -9.94 32.47 20.01
N ILE A 46 -9.66 31.19 20.29
CA ILE A 46 -9.10 30.37 19.23
C ILE A 46 -10.27 30.22 18.25
N GLU A 47 -10.36 31.26 17.43
CA GLU A 47 -11.28 31.37 16.33
C GLU A 47 -11.09 30.14 15.47
N SER A 48 -12.20 29.44 15.33
CA SER A 48 -12.42 28.18 14.66
C SER A 48 -12.26 28.34 13.13
N GLU A 49 -11.12 28.83 12.67
CA GLU A 49 -10.77 28.88 11.23
C GLU A 49 -9.68 27.86 10.87
N ASN A 50 -8.95 27.31 11.85
CA ASN A 50 -7.89 26.34 11.62
C ASN A 50 -8.33 24.86 11.73
N ILE A 51 -9.60 24.59 12.01
CA ILE A 51 -10.12 23.20 12.13
C ILE A 51 -10.25 22.55 10.74
N GLU A 52 -10.68 23.30 9.71
CA GLU A 52 -10.74 22.75 8.34
C GLU A 52 -9.35 22.45 7.76
N LEU A 53 -8.35 23.30 8.05
CA LEU A 53 -6.99 23.11 7.57
C LEU A 53 -6.29 21.97 8.33
N SER A 54 -6.51 21.85 9.64
CA SER A 54 -5.92 20.79 10.47
C SER A 54 -6.49 19.41 10.14
N TYR A 55 -7.80 19.29 9.88
CA TYR A 55 -8.40 18.01 9.47
C TYR A 55 -7.94 17.60 8.06
N LYS A 56 -7.83 18.53 7.10
CA LYS A 56 -7.34 18.21 5.74
C LYS A 56 -5.87 17.78 5.76
N LEU A 57 -5.03 18.41 6.57
CA LEU A 57 -3.63 18.00 6.75
C LEU A 57 -3.51 16.65 7.48
N ALA A 58 -4.34 16.41 8.50
CA ALA A 58 -4.39 15.12 9.19
C ALA A 58 -4.87 13.99 8.26
N ALA A 59 -5.88 14.24 7.42
CA ALA A 59 -6.37 13.28 6.44
C ALA A 59 -5.30 12.93 5.40
N ILE A 60 -4.55 13.91 4.90
CA ILE A 60 -3.42 13.68 3.99
C ILE A 60 -2.33 12.84 4.66
N ALA A 61 -1.99 13.14 5.92
CA ALA A 61 -1.00 12.36 6.66
C ALA A 61 -1.43 10.89 6.83
N VAL A 62 -2.71 10.64 7.14
CA VAL A 62 -3.27 9.28 7.25
C VAL A 62 -3.21 8.54 5.90
N ILE A 63 -3.57 9.21 4.80
CA ILE A 63 -3.49 8.62 3.45
C ILE A 63 -2.04 8.24 3.09
N ILE A 64 -1.07 9.10 3.41
CA ILE A 64 0.35 8.82 3.18
C ILE A 64 0.81 7.60 4.01
N VAL A 65 0.43 7.53 5.29
CA VAL A 65 0.77 6.38 6.15
C VAL A 65 0.15 5.09 5.61
N ILE A 66 -1.12 5.11 5.19
CA ILE A 66 -1.78 3.96 4.58
C ILE A 66 -1.05 3.55 3.29
N PHE A 67 -0.67 4.50 2.44
CA PHE A 67 0.08 4.22 1.22
C PHE A 67 1.45 3.58 1.51
N LEU A 68 2.18 4.08 2.51
CA LEU A 68 3.46 3.50 2.94
C LEU A 68 3.28 2.08 3.48
N ILE A 69 2.22 1.83 4.26
CA ILE A 69 1.89 0.49 4.74
C ILE A 69 1.58 -0.44 3.57
N VAL A 70 0.78 0.01 2.58
CA VAL A 70 0.46 -0.77 1.38
C VAL A 70 1.70 -1.02 0.53
N MET A 71 2.63 -0.08 0.42
CA MET A 71 3.89 -0.26 -0.31
C MET A 71 4.81 -1.27 0.38
N VAL A 72 4.93 -1.21 1.71
CA VAL A 72 5.71 -2.17 2.51
C VAL A 72 5.08 -3.56 2.45
N ILE A 73 3.77 -3.66 2.64
CA ILE A 73 3.06 -4.96 2.54
C ILE A 73 3.10 -5.46 1.09
N GLY A 74 2.90 -4.60 0.10
CA GLY A 74 2.96 -4.91 -1.34
C GLY A 74 4.30 -5.47 -1.78
N SER A 75 5.40 -4.96 -1.23
CA SER A 75 6.73 -5.52 -1.45
C SER A 75 6.91 -6.92 -0.85
N ALA A 76 6.17 -7.25 0.21
CA ALA A 76 6.17 -8.58 0.84
C ALA A 76 5.29 -9.61 0.10
N ILE A 77 4.35 -9.20 -0.75
CA ILE A 77 3.50 -10.11 -1.54
C ILE A 77 4.07 -10.42 -2.94
N SER A 78 5.14 -9.75 -3.35
CA SER A 78 5.76 -9.96 -4.67
C SER A 78 6.61 -11.24 -4.74
N SER A 79 6.88 -11.89 -3.61
CA SER A 79 7.39 -13.27 -3.56
C SER A 79 6.20 -14.23 -3.61
N ILE A 80 5.62 -14.36 -4.80
CA ILE A 80 4.64 -15.42 -5.09
C ILE A 80 5.34 -16.76 -4.88
N GLU A 81 4.68 -17.61 -4.10
CA GLU A 81 4.98 -19.01 -3.74
C GLU A 81 5.89 -19.74 -4.74
N GLU A 82 7.20 -19.65 -4.51
CA GLU A 82 8.18 -20.51 -5.15
C GLU A 82 8.01 -21.90 -4.53
N THR A 83 7.29 -22.77 -5.24
CA THR A 83 7.09 -24.15 -4.82
C THR A 83 8.46 -24.84 -4.90
N ASP A 84 9.00 -25.28 -3.76
CA ASP A 84 10.27 -26.00 -3.74
C ASP A 84 10.08 -27.39 -4.36
N THR A 85 10.46 -27.49 -5.62
CA THR A 85 10.35 -28.71 -6.42
C THR A 85 11.63 -29.56 -6.38
N THR A 86 12.66 -29.10 -5.67
CA THR A 86 13.94 -29.83 -5.57
C THR A 86 13.76 -31.20 -4.92
N THR A 87 12.75 -31.35 -4.06
CA THR A 87 12.42 -32.61 -3.39
C THR A 87 11.48 -33.52 -4.18
N TRP A 88 10.96 -33.08 -5.32
CA TRP A 88 10.03 -33.87 -6.13
C TRP A 88 10.77 -35.04 -6.79
N PRO A 89 10.15 -36.24 -6.86
CA PRO A 89 10.73 -37.37 -7.57
C PRO A 89 10.94 -37.05 -9.04
N VAL A 90 12.09 -37.48 -9.57
CA VAL A 90 12.46 -37.32 -10.98
C VAL A 90 12.06 -38.58 -11.75
N GLU A 91 11.38 -38.39 -12.87
CA GLU A 91 10.99 -39.44 -13.80
C GLU A 91 11.36 -39.08 -15.24
N GLN A 92 11.66 -40.09 -16.05
CA GLN A 92 12.00 -39.93 -17.46
C GLN A 92 10.76 -40.14 -18.32
N VAL A 93 10.45 -39.15 -19.16
CA VAL A 93 9.33 -39.20 -20.10
C VAL A 93 9.80 -38.90 -21.52
N GLU A 94 9.15 -39.53 -22.49
CA GLU A 94 9.38 -39.29 -23.91
C GLU A 94 8.41 -38.22 -24.42
N ILE A 95 8.94 -37.21 -25.11
CA ILE A 95 8.15 -36.14 -25.72
C ILE A 95 7.34 -36.71 -26.89
N VAL A 96 6.01 -36.53 -26.86
CA VAL A 96 5.13 -36.89 -28.00
C VAL A 96 4.74 -35.68 -28.84
N GLU A 97 4.69 -34.50 -28.24
CA GLU A 97 4.42 -33.24 -28.95
C GLU A 97 5.17 -32.11 -28.22
N ILE A 98 5.75 -31.20 -28.98
CA ILE A 98 6.40 -30.01 -28.45
C ILE A 98 6.14 -28.84 -29.41
N SER A 99 5.72 -27.70 -28.86
CA SER A 99 5.44 -26.49 -29.65
C SER A 99 5.85 -25.23 -28.89
N ASN A 100 6.40 -24.27 -29.63
CA ASN A 100 6.59 -22.90 -29.14
C ASN A 100 5.31 -22.11 -29.43
N GLU A 101 4.55 -21.79 -28.37
CA GLU A 101 3.30 -21.01 -28.44
C GLU A 101 3.57 -19.51 -28.54
N GLY A 102 4.84 -19.10 -28.55
CA GLY A 102 5.27 -17.71 -28.67
C GLY A 102 5.16 -16.95 -27.35
N ARG A 103 5.13 -15.63 -27.47
CA ARG A 103 5.14 -14.72 -26.32
C ARG A 103 3.80 -14.74 -25.58
N CYS A 104 3.83 -15.14 -24.32
CA CYS A 104 2.71 -15.14 -23.40
C CYS A 104 2.79 -13.96 -22.42
N CYS A 105 1.64 -13.36 -22.14
CA CYS A 105 1.52 -12.25 -21.20
C CYS A 105 1.04 -12.80 -19.86
N GLY A 106 1.95 -12.97 -18.89
CA GLY A 106 1.57 -13.12 -17.48
C GLY A 106 1.18 -11.77 -16.87
N GLU A 107 0.54 -11.79 -15.70
CA GLU A 107 0.08 -10.57 -15.02
C GLU A 107 1.22 -9.61 -14.63
N SER A 108 2.45 -10.10 -14.47
CA SER A 108 3.60 -9.33 -13.99
C SER A 108 4.79 -9.29 -14.95
N GLN A 109 5.01 -10.34 -15.77
CA GLN A 109 6.13 -10.44 -16.71
C GLN A 109 5.74 -11.19 -17.98
N SER A 110 6.29 -10.76 -19.13
CA SER A 110 6.13 -11.46 -20.40
C SER A 110 7.18 -12.56 -20.52
N TYR A 111 6.77 -13.79 -20.86
CA TYR A 111 7.66 -14.92 -21.10
C TYR A 111 7.24 -15.66 -22.39
N TYR A 112 8.13 -16.44 -22.98
CA TYR A 112 7.85 -17.33 -24.09
C TYR A 112 7.40 -18.69 -23.57
N ARG A 113 6.30 -19.21 -24.13
CA ARG A 113 5.65 -20.43 -23.67
C ARG A 113 6.01 -21.58 -24.62
N VAL A 114 6.62 -22.62 -24.08
CA VAL A 114 6.79 -23.89 -24.79
C VAL A 114 5.86 -24.92 -24.15
N GLU A 115 4.96 -25.50 -24.94
CA GLU A 115 4.08 -26.58 -24.50
C GLU A 115 4.70 -27.93 -24.87
N ILE A 116 4.76 -28.83 -23.90
CA ILE A 116 5.34 -30.17 -24.07
C ILE A 116 4.31 -31.18 -23.61
N LYS A 117 3.99 -32.15 -24.47
CA LYS A 117 3.11 -33.27 -24.17
C LYS A 117 3.88 -34.57 -24.08
N PHE A 118 3.50 -35.41 -23.14
CA PHE A 118 4.11 -36.71 -22.87
C PHE A 118 3.08 -37.67 -22.24
N PRO A 119 3.22 -38.99 -22.42
CA PRO A 119 2.40 -39.98 -21.74
C PRO A 119 2.85 -40.11 -20.28
N TYR A 120 1.91 -40.02 -19.35
CA TYR A 120 2.16 -40.24 -17.93
C TYR A 120 0.94 -40.86 -17.26
N ASP A 121 1.16 -41.93 -16.48
CA ASP A 121 0.11 -42.71 -15.80
C ASP A 121 -1.03 -43.14 -16.76
N GLY A 122 -0.65 -43.65 -17.93
CA GLY A 122 -1.56 -44.15 -18.96
C GLY A 122 -2.39 -43.08 -19.69
N ASN A 123 -2.16 -41.79 -19.43
CA ASN A 123 -2.86 -40.67 -20.07
C ASN A 123 -1.86 -39.72 -20.73
N GLU A 124 -2.29 -38.98 -21.75
CA GLU A 124 -1.51 -37.86 -22.27
C GLU A 124 -1.59 -36.69 -21.28
N ARG A 125 -0.43 -36.15 -20.92
CA ARG A 125 -0.28 -34.97 -20.06
C ARG A 125 0.47 -33.90 -20.83
N SER A 126 0.22 -32.65 -20.47
CA SER A 126 1.01 -31.52 -20.95
C SER A 126 1.55 -30.70 -19.78
N THR A 127 2.71 -30.10 -20.00
CA THR A 127 3.28 -29.09 -19.10
C THR A 127 3.78 -27.90 -19.91
N THR A 128 3.98 -26.78 -19.23
CA THR A 128 4.46 -25.54 -19.84
C THR A 128 5.85 -25.21 -19.32
N LEU A 129 6.80 -25.10 -20.23
CA LEU A 129 8.09 -24.48 -19.97
C LEU A 129 8.01 -22.97 -20.25
N LYS A 130 8.51 -22.16 -19.31
CA LYS A 130 8.56 -20.70 -19.42
C LYS A 130 9.99 -20.26 -19.73
N CYS A 131 10.18 -19.52 -20.81
CA CYS A 131 11.48 -19.02 -21.26
C CYS A 131 11.48 -17.49 -21.30
N ASN A 132 12.61 -16.85 -20.99
CA ASN A 132 12.66 -15.38 -20.94
C ASN A 132 12.93 -14.74 -22.29
N ALA A 133 13.60 -15.46 -23.20
CA ALA A 133 13.86 -15.02 -24.57
C ALA A 133 13.26 -15.99 -25.59
N GLU A 134 12.87 -15.45 -26.74
CA GLU A 134 12.35 -16.21 -27.89
C GLU A 134 13.35 -17.25 -28.36
N ARG A 135 14.62 -16.82 -28.49
CA ARG A 135 15.72 -17.67 -28.93
C ARG A 135 15.88 -18.90 -28.04
N ASP A 136 15.72 -18.74 -26.73
CA ASP A 136 15.87 -19.86 -25.78
C ASP A 136 14.71 -20.84 -25.92
N ALA A 137 13.49 -20.34 -26.12
CA ALA A 137 12.33 -21.17 -26.41
C ALA A 137 12.49 -21.94 -27.73
N GLU A 138 12.93 -21.26 -28.79
CA GLU A 138 13.18 -21.89 -30.10
C GLU A 138 14.30 -22.93 -30.03
N ALA A 139 15.42 -22.60 -29.38
CA ALA A 139 16.54 -23.51 -29.19
C ALA A 139 16.12 -24.76 -28.39
N TYR A 140 15.32 -24.58 -27.33
CA TYR A 140 14.82 -25.72 -26.56
C TYR A 140 13.98 -26.67 -27.42
N VAL A 141 13.11 -26.14 -28.30
CA VAL A 141 12.29 -26.95 -29.21
C VAL A 141 13.16 -27.66 -30.26
N GLU A 142 14.18 -26.99 -30.79
CA GLU A 142 15.10 -27.57 -31.78
C GLU A 142 15.98 -28.68 -31.17
N ASP A 143 16.47 -28.48 -29.95
CA ASP A 143 17.34 -29.42 -29.24
C ASP A 143 16.59 -30.64 -28.68
N ASN A 144 15.27 -30.55 -28.52
CA ASN A 144 14.42 -31.60 -27.96
C ASN A 144 13.28 -32.00 -28.92
N PRO A 145 13.59 -32.62 -30.08
CA PRO A 145 12.56 -33.08 -31.00
C PRO A 145 11.70 -34.20 -30.39
N VAL A 146 10.53 -34.44 -30.99
CA VAL A 146 9.64 -35.56 -30.62
C VAL A 146 10.42 -36.89 -30.59
N GLY A 147 10.20 -37.68 -29.55
CA GLY A 147 10.94 -38.91 -29.25
C GLY A 147 12.16 -38.70 -28.33
N THR A 148 12.49 -37.46 -27.98
CA THR A 148 13.53 -37.17 -26.98
C THR A 148 13.01 -37.52 -25.58
N THR A 149 13.87 -38.15 -24.77
CA THR A 149 13.59 -38.39 -23.35
C THR A 149 14.07 -37.20 -22.53
N ILE A 150 13.19 -36.67 -21.68
CA ILE A 150 13.49 -35.58 -20.75
C ILE A 150 13.24 -36.02 -19.31
N ASP A 151 13.96 -35.42 -18.38
CA ASP A 151 13.75 -35.60 -16.95
C ASP A 151 12.68 -34.59 -16.47
N ILE A 152 11.64 -35.10 -15.82
CA ILE A 152 10.57 -34.29 -15.21
C ILE A 152 10.50 -34.57 -13.70
N ARG A 153 10.20 -33.52 -12.95
CA ARG A 153 9.87 -33.57 -11.52
C ARG A 153 8.37 -33.69 -11.38
N VAL A 154 7.90 -34.72 -10.68
CA VAL A 154 6.46 -34.98 -10.48
C VAL A 154 6.02 -34.52 -9.10
N ASN A 155 4.95 -33.74 -9.02
CA ASN A 155 4.40 -33.33 -7.73
C ASN A 155 3.92 -34.57 -6.95
N PRO A 156 4.47 -34.85 -5.76
CA PRO A 156 4.04 -35.99 -4.96
C PRO A 156 2.62 -35.83 -4.40
N VAL A 157 2.11 -34.58 -4.34
CA VAL A 157 0.77 -34.28 -3.85
C VAL A 157 -0.23 -34.37 -5.00
N LYS A 158 -1.09 -35.39 -4.96
CA LYS A 158 -2.08 -35.63 -6.01
C LYS A 158 -3.15 -34.53 -6.00
N GLY A 159 -3.33 -33.89 -7.16
CA GLY A 159 -4.41 -32.92 -7.37
C GLY A 159 -4.01 -31.46 -7.16
N GLU A 160 -2.77 -31.19 -6.78
CA GLU A 160 -2.23 -29.83 -6.63
C GLU A 160 -1.42 -29.41 -7.87
N SER A 161 -1.59 -28.16 -8.28
CA SER A 161 -0.79 -27.54 -9.35
C SER A 161 0.40 -26.76 -8.77
N PRO A 162 1.57 -26.74 -9.44
CA PRO A 162 1.86 -27.41 -10.70
C PRO A 162 1.99 -28.94 -10.51
N PHE A 163 1.67 -29.70 -11.56
CA PHE A 163 1.73 -31.17 -11.53
C PHE A 163 3.11 -31.71 -11.91
N PHE A 164 3.82 -30.97 -12.77
CA PHE A 164 5.10 -31.35 -13.33
C PHE A 164 6.00 -30.13 -13.48
N GLU A 165 7.30 -30.31 -13.31
CA GLU A 165 8.32 -29.34 -13.69
C GLU A 165 9.41 -30.01 -14.53
N ILE A 166 9.97 -29.29 -15.49
CA ILE A 166 10.99 -29.80 -16.40
C ILE A 166 12.37 -29.52 -15.81
N GLU A 167 13.22 -30.55 -15.73
CA GLU A 167 14.60 -30.39 -15.31
C GLU A 167 15.47 -29.90 -16.48
N GLY A 168 16.33 -28.90 -16.23
CA GLY A 168 17.24 -28.37 -17.26
C GLY A 168 16.55 -27.55 -18.35
N GLY A 169 15.44 -26.87 -18.03
CA GLY A 169 14.69 -26.00 -18.95
C GLY A 169 15.47 -24.78 -19.49
N CYS A 170 14.74 -23.76 -19.93
CA CYS A 170 15.37 -22.54 -20.46
C CYS A 170 16.29 -21.84 -19.43
N PRO A 171 17.41 -21.26 -19.87
CA PRO A 171 18.29 -20.50 -18.98
C PRO A 171 17.50 -19.37 -18.30
N SER A 172 17.48 -19.38 -16.97
CA SER A 172 16.95 -18.27 -16.19
C SER A 172 17.99 -17.13 -16.17
N PRO A 173 17.60 -15.86 -16.36
CA PRO A 173 18.49 -14.76 -16.06
C PRO A 173 18.77 -14.79 -14.56
N GLU A 174 20.06 -14.77 -14.20
CA GLU A 174 20.45 -14.48 -12.83
C GLU A 174 19.97 -13.07 -12.50
N TYR A 175 18.90 -12.95 -11.72
CA TYR A 175 18.45 -11.67 -11.20
C TYR A 175 19.50 -11.17 -10.21
N THR A 176 20.44 -10.37 -10.70
CA THR A 176 21.31 -9.57 -9.84
C THR A 176 20.40 -8.62 -9.05
N THR A 177 20.46 -8.72 -7.73
CA THR A 177 19.63 -7.99 -6.74
C THR A 177 19.78 -6.46 -6.78
N THR A 178 20.46 -5.92 -7.79
CA THR A 178 20.79 -4.50 -7.94
C THR A 178 19.67 -3.64 -8.52
N GLU A 179 18.62 -4.19 -9.14
CA GLU A 179 17.59 -3.37 -9.82
C GLU A 179 16.40 -2.94 -8.94
N ILE A 180 16.17 -3.59 -7.80
CA ILE A 180 15.06 -3.25 -6.88
C ILE A 180 15.27 -1.88 -6.19
N VAL A 181 16.50 -1.36 -6.16
CA VAL A 181 16.82 -0.10 -5.46
C VAL A 181 16.52 1.16 -6.30
N SER A 182 16.31 1.03 -7.62
CA SER A 182 16.16 2.20 -8.49
C SER A 182 14.77 2.85 -8.47
N SER A 183 13.71 2.09 -8.18
CA SER A 183 12.33 2.62 -8.21
C SER A 183 11.94 3.36 -6.92
N ALA A 184 12.43 2.92 -5.76
CA ALA A 184 12.17 3.57 -4.48
C ALA A 184 12.89 4.94 -4.35
N ALA A 185 14.05 5.11 -4.98
CA ALA A 185 14.81 6.37 -4.94
C ALA A 185 14.10 7.52 -5.68
N CYS A 186 13.37 7.22 -6.76
CA CYS A 186 12.66 8.23 -7.54
C CYS A 186 11.41 8.78 -6.84
N PHE A 187 10.68 7.96 -6.08
CA PHE A 187 9.49 8.43 -5.36
C PHE A 187 9.85 9.21 -4.09
N GLY A 188 10.96 8.88 -3.41
CA GLY A 188 11.44 9.63 -2.25
C GLY A 188 11.84 11.08 -2.57
N LEU A 189 12.46 11.31 -3.74
CA LEU A 189 12.89 12.65 -4.16
C LEU A 189 11.71 13.61 -4.43
N ILE A 190 10.59 13.11 -4.96
CA ILE A 190 9.43 13.94 -5.28
C ILE A 190 8.75 14.46 -4.01
N ILE A 191 8.66 13.64 -2.95
CA ILE A 191 8.06 14.06 -1.67
C ILE A 191 8.92 15.11 -0.96
N VAL A 192 10.25 15.02 -1.04
CA VAL A 192 11.16 16.01 -0.45
C VAL A 192 11.03 17.37 -1.15
N ILE A 193 10.91 17.39 -2.48
CA ILE A 193 10.79 18.65 -3.23
C ILE A 193 9.46 19.37 -2.92
N ILE A 194 8.34 18.64 -2.92
CA ILE A 194 7.02 19.23 -2.65
C ILE A 194 6.89 19.67 -1.17
N GLY A 195 7.49 18.92 -0.24
CA GLY A 195 7.51 19.28 1.19
C GLY A 195 8.32 20.54 1.49
N PHE A 196 9.46 20.73 0.81
CA PHE A 196 10.32 21.90 1.04
C PHE A 196 9.72 23.22 0.52
N GLU A 197 9.00 23.20 -0.61
CA GLU A 197 8.38 24.42 -1.14
C GLU A 197 7.31 24.97 -0.18
N LYS A 198 6.41 24.11 0.33
CA LYS A 198 5.36 24.52 1.27
C LYS A 198 5.90 24.98 2.63
N ILE A 199 6.97 24.37 3.13
CA ILE A 199 7.60 24.79 4.39
C ILE A 199 8.31 26.14 4.22
N SER A 200 8.92 26.40 3.05
CA SER A 200 9.61 27.67 2.78
C SER A 200 8.66 28.87 2.73
N GLU A 201 7.44 28.70 2.22
CA GLU A 201 6.42 29.76 2.20
C GLU A 201 5.91 30.11 3.60
N VAL A 202 5.69 29.11 4.44
CA VAL A 202 5.23 29.30 5.83
C VAL A 202 6.30 30.00 6.69
N ILE A 203 7.58 29.70 6.48
CA ILE A 203 8.67 30.38 7.20
C ILE A 203 8.81 31.84 6.72
N ARG A 204 8.52 32.12 5.45
CA ARG A 204 8.63 33.48 4.89
C ARG A 204 7.52 34.41 5.40
N SER A 205 6.30 33.90 5.59
CA SER A 205 5.18 34.73 6.09
C SER A 205 5.35 35.13 7.57
N LYS A 206 5.94 34.27 8.40
CA LYS A 206 6.22 34.59 9.82
C LYS A 206 7.34 35.61 10.03
N ARG A 207 8.12 35.96 9.01
CA ARG A 207 9.24 36.90 9.11
C ARG A 207 8.86 38.35 8.77
N GLN A 208 7.62 38.59 8.32
CA GLN A 208 7.12 39.91 7.92
C GLN A 208 5.92 40.40 8.75
N GLY A 209 5.55 39.67 9.82
CA GLY A 209 4.56 40.09 10.82
C GLY A 209 5.23 40.57 12.09
#